data_AF-A0A7C5T215-F1
#
_entry.id   AF-A0A7C5T215-F1
#
_cell.length_a   1.000
_cell.length_b   1.000
_cell.length_c   1.000
_cell.angle_alpha   90.00
_cell.angle_beta   90.00
_cell.angle_gamma   90.00
#
_symmetry.space_group_name_H-M   'P 1'
#
loop_
_entity.id
_entity.type
_entity.pdbx_description
1 polymer ?
#
loop_
_entity_poly.entity_id
_entity_poly.type
_entity_poly.pdbx_seq_one_letter_code
_entity_poly.pdbx_strand_id
1 'polypeptide(L)' 'MFEEFLAFRFKDGKLQPIAHPHLPSFESLLFIDRQKEELKRNTLQFVKGYPANDALLWGDRGTGKSSLV' A
#
# COMPACT_ATOMS: atom_id res chain seq x y z
N MET A 1 -5.85 -12.63 13.87
CA MET A 1 -5.01 -11.40 13.74
C MET A 1 -5.10 -10.82 12.33
N PHE A 2 -4.62 -11.50 11.27
CA PHE A 2 -4.71 -11.01 9.89
C PHE A 2 -6.11 -11.08 9.26
N GLU A 3 -7.03 -11.87 9.84
CA GLU A 3 -8.42 -11.95 9.38
C GLU A 3 -9.32 -10.80 9.90
N GLU A 4 -8.86 -10.05 10.90
CA GLU A 4 -9.66 -9.00 11.57
C GLU A 4 -9.23 -7.57 11.22
N PHE A 5 -7.97 -7.39 10.77
CA PHE A 5 -7.40 -6.06 10.51
C PHE A 5 -6.79 -6.00 9.12
N LEU A 6 -7.16 -4.96 8.37
CA LEU A 6 -6.68 -4.73 7.00
C LEU A 6 -5.27 -4.11 6.96
N ALA A 7 -4.82 -3.47 8.03
CA ALA A 7 -3.53 -2.78 8.07
C ALA A 7 -2.83 -2.93 9.41
N PHE A 8 -1.50 -2.94 9.37
CA PHE A 8 -0.62 -3.08 10.52
C PHE A 8 0.51 -2.07 10.46
N ARG A 9 0.94 -1.60 11.62
CA ARG A 9 2.14 -0.77 11.78
C ARG A 9 3.18 -1.55 12.57
N PHE A 10 4.43 -1.53 12.14
CA PHE A 10 5.54 -1.99 12.97
C PHE A 10 5.99 -0.87 13.92
N LYS A 11 5.86 -1.07 15.23
CA LYS A 11 6.28 -0.12 16.26
C LYS A 11 6.76 -0.88 17.50
N ASP A 12 7.84 -0.42 18.11
CA ASP A 12 8.42 -1.01 19.32
C ASP A 12 8.72 -2.51 19.18
N GLY A 13 9.20 -2.92 18.00
CA GLY A 13 9.53 -4.32 17.71
C GLY A 13 8.32 -5.25 17.50
N LYS A 14 7.10 -4.70 17.40
CA LYS A 14 5.86 -5.48 17.27
C LYS A 14 5.00 -4.98 16.12
N LEU A 15 4.27 -5.88 15.47
CA LEU A 15 3.17 -5.52 14.57
C LEU A 15 1.94 -5.14 15.41
N GLN A 16 1.46 -3.92 15.23
CA GLN A 16 0.28 -3.38 15.89
C GLN A 16 -0.83 -3.24 14.84
N PRO A 17 -2.03 -3.81 15.06
CA PRO A 17 -3.15 -3.64 14.15
C PRO A 17 -3.64 -2.18 14.14
N ILE A 18 -4.14 -1.74 13.00
CA ILE A 18 -4.78 -0.43 12.83
C ILE A 18 -6.28 -0.64 12.75
N ALA A 19 -7.02 -0.24 13.78
CA ALA A 19 -8.47 -0.45 13.88
C ALA A 19 -9.28 0.34 12.83
N HIS A 20 -8.82 1.55 12.50
CA HIS A 20 -9.45 2.42 11.51
C HIS A 20 -8.41 2.88 10.49
N PRO A 21 -8.02 2.02 9.54
CA PRO A 21 -7.09 2.43 8.50
C PRO A 21 -7.74 3.47 7.61
N HIS A 22 -7.00 4.54 7.32
CA HIS A 22 -7.43 5.49 6.32
C HIS A 22 -7.16 4.89 4.93
N LEU A 23 -8.22 4.45 4.25
CA LEU A 23 -8.17 3.83 2.93
C LEU A 23 -8.71 4.83 1.89
N PRO A 24 -7.88 5.75 1.37
CA PRO A 24 -8.31 6.68 0.34
C PRO A 24 -8.70 5.91 -0.93
N SER A 25 -9.68 6.44 -1.67
CA SER A 25 -10.01 5.88 -2.98
C SER A 25 -8.79 5.96 -3.90
N PHE A 26 -8.52 4.90 -4.66
CA PHE A 26 -7.45 4.88 -5.66
C PHE A 26 -7.62 6.00 -6.72
N GLU A 27 -8.85 6.44 -6.95
CA GLU A 27 -9.18 7.54 -7.85
C GLU A 27 -8.82 8.92 -7.27
N SER A 28 -8.69 9.04 -5.95
CA SER A 28 -8.31 10.30 -5.29
C SER A 28 -6.83 10.68 -5.50
N LEU A 29 -6.02 9.74 -5.99
CA LEU A 29 -4.60 9.94 -6.26
C LEU A 29 -4.41 10.46 -7.68
N LEU A 30 -4.44 11.78 -7.83
CA LEU A 30 -4.33 12.40 -9.16
C LEU A 30 -2.88 12.39 -9.67
N PHE A 31 -2.72 12.36 -10.99
CA PHE A 31 -1.44 12.50 -11.71
C PHE A 31 -0.40 11.38 -11.50
N ILE A 32 -0.79 10.26 -10.87
CA ILE A 32 0.09 9.09 -10.66
C ILE A 32 -0.48 7.79 -11.23
N ASP A 33 -1.27 7.89 -12.31
CA ASP A 33 -1.97 6.74 -12.91
C ASP A 33 -1.02 5.62 -13.36
N ARG A 34 0.15 5.97 -13.89
CA ARG A 34 1.15 4.97 -14.27
C ARG A 34 1.67 4.20 -13.06
N GLN A 35 2.06 4.90 -12.00
CA GLN A 35 2.56 4.30 -10.76
C GLN A 35 1.49 3.44 -10.09
N LYS A 36 0.23 3.89 -10.11
CA LYS A 36 -0.94 3.14 -9.66
C LYS A 36 -1.07 1.80 -10.38
N GLU A 37 -1.03 1.80 -11.70
CA GLU A 37 -1.18 0.58 -12.50
C GLU A 37 0.01 -0.37 -12.37
N GLU A 38 1.24 0.16 -12.30
CA GLU A 38 2.44 -0.65 -12.05
C GLU A 38 2.36 -1.35 -10.68
N LEU A 39 2.01 -0.61 -9.62
CA LEU A 39 1.88 -1.17 -8.28
C LEU A 39 0.75 -2.19 -8.19
N LYS A 40 -0.42 -1.86 -8.74
CA LYS A 40 -1.58 -2.76 -8.78
C LYS A 40 -1.24 -4.09 -9.47
N ARG A 41 -0.56 -4.04 -10.61
CA ARG A 41 -0.15 -5.25 -11.34
C ARG A 41 0.84 -6.09 -10.54
N ASN A 42 1.82 -5.45 -9.91
CA ASN A 42 2.81 -6.12 -9.08
C ASN A 42 2.16 -6.81 -7.87
N THR A 43 1.27 -6.11 -7.16
CA THR A 43 0.52 -6.65 -6.02
C THR A 43 -0.40 -7.79 -6.43
N LEU A 44 -1.07 -7.70 -7.59
CA LEU A 44 -1.89 -8.79 -8.11
C LEU A 44 -1.08 -10.04 -8.44
N GLN A 45 0.17 -9.89 -8.91
CA GLN A 45 1.06 -11.03 -9.12
C GLN A 45 1.41 -11.68 -7.77
N PHE A 46 1.80 -10.88 -6.78
CA PHE A 46 2.13 -11.35 -5.44
C PHE A 46 0.98 -12.14 -4.79
N VAL A 47 -0.24 -11.57 -4.79
CA VAL A 47 -1.44 -12.21 -4.22
C VAL A 47 -1.80 -13.52 -4.93
N LYS A 48 -1.49 -13.64 -6.23
CA LYS A 48 -1.71 -14.87 -7.00
C LYS A 48 -0.58 -15.90 -6.87
N GLY A 49 0.46 -15.62 -6.10
CA GLY A 49 1.63 -16.51 -5.94
C GLY A 49 2.61 -16.48 -7.12
N TYR A 50 2.50 -15.48 -8.00
CA TYR A 50 3.47 -15.26 -9.08
C TYR A 50 4.64 -14.38 -8.59
N PRO A 51 5.78 -14.37 -9.33
CA PRO A 51 6.86 -13.44 -9.04
C PRO A 51 6.37 -11.99 -8.98
N ALA A 52 6.80 -11.26 -7.94
CA ALA A 52 6.53 -9.85 -7.77
C ALA A 52 7.83 -9.16 -7.34
N ASN A 53 7.93 -7.87 -7.66
CA ASN A 53 9.09 -7.03 -7.36
C ASN A 53 8.91 -6.32 -6.02
N ASP A 54 10.02 -6.08 -5.32
CA ASP A 54 10.04 -5.13 -4.21
C ASP A 54 9.83 -3.70 -4.76
N ALA A 55 8.94 -2.93 -4.13
CA ALA A 55 8.58 -1.58 -4.57
C ALA A 55 9.00 -0.54 -3.53
N LEU A 56 9.75 0.49 -3.97
CA LEU A 56 10.08 1.67 -3.17
C LEU A 56 9.29 2.89 -3.67
N LEU A 57 8.39 3.40 -2.84
CA LEU A 57 7.68 4.65 -3.12
C LEU A 57 8.43 5.84 -2.51
N TRP A 58 8.85 6.79 -3.36
CA TRP A 58 9.62 7.97 -2.96
C TRP A 58 9.09 9.24 -3.65
N GLY A 59 9.49 10.42 -3.16
CA GLY A 59 9.03 11.75 -3.65
C GLY A 59 8.63 12.72 -2.52
N ASP A 60 8.30 13.95 -2.89
CA ASP A 60 8.09 15.08 -1.95
C ASP A 60 6.92 14.89 -0.97
N ARG A 61 6.93 15.61 0.16
CA ARG A 61 5.83 15.54 1.14
C ARG A 61 4.50 15.95 0.46
N GLY A 62 3.45 15.15 0.66
CA GLY A 62 2.12 15.43 0.11
C GLY A 62 1.84 14.83 -1.27
N THR A 63 2.77 14.09 -1.88
CA THR A 63 2.58 13.46 -3.20
C THR A 63 1.82 12.12 -3.18
N GLY A 64 1.12 11.80 -2.08
CA GLY A 64 0.27 10.60 -2.02
C GLY A 64 0.97 9.25 -1.83
N LYS A 65 2.28 9.21 -1.51
CA LYS A 65 3.04 7.95 -1.28
C LYS A 65 2.38 7.03 -0.24
N SER A 66 2.09 7.57 0.95
CA SER A 66 1.45 6.81 2.04
C SER A 66 -0.01 6.48 1.77
N SER A 67 -0.62 7.13 0.77
CA SER A 67 -1.99 6.87 0.36
C SER A 67 -2.07 5.76 -0.70
N LEU A 68 -0.94 5.36 -1.28
CA LEU A 68 -0.85 4.35 -2.34
C LEU A 68 -0.62 2.93 -1.78
N VAL A 69 -0.27 2.80 -0.49
CA VAL A 69 0.05 1.54 0.21
C VAL A 69 -0.76 1.34 1.47
#